data_AF-A0A7Y2NEU7-F1
#
_entry.id   AF-A0A7Y2NEU7-F1
#
_cell.length_a   1.000
_cell.length_b   1.000
_cell.length_c   1.000
_cell.angle_alpha   90.00
_cell.angle_beta   90.00
_cell.angle_gamma   90.00
#
_symmetry.space_group_name_H-M   'P 1'
#
loop_
_entity.id
_entity.type
_entity.pdbx_description
1 polymer ?
#
loop_
_entity_poly.entity_id
_entity_poly.type
_entity_poly.pdbx_seq_one_letter_code
_entity_poly.pdbx_strand_id
1 'polypeptide(L)' 'LKPDTVVLHPGPMIRGIEIDDAVADHPRCLVLDQVTNGVAVRMAVLFQLLGGERE' A
#
# COMPACT_ATOMS: atom_id res chain seq x y z
N LEU A 1 -17.15 4.81 -10.04
CA LEU A 1 -16.62 4.02 -8.90
C LEU A 1 -17.59 4.14 -7.74
N LYS A 2 -17.65 3.16 -6.84
CA LYS A 2 -18.44 3.35 -5.61
C LYS A 2 -17.84 4.51 -4.81
N PRO A 3 -18.64 5.24 -4.01
CA PRO A 3 -18.17 6.42 -3.30
C PRO A 3 -16.93 6.19 -2.42
N ASP A 4 -16.76 4.96 -1.95
CA ASP A 4 -15.73 4.47 -1.03
C ASP A 4 -14.55 3.76 -1.72
N THR A 5 -14.51 3.71 -3.05
CA THR A 5 -13.41 3.03 -3.75
C THR A 5 -12.13 3.87 -3.71
N VAL A 6 -11.01 3.18 -3.46
CA VAL A 6 -9.64 3.74 -3.44
C VAL A 6 -8.79 3.14 -4.56
N VAL A 7 -7.67 3.80 -4.88
CA VAL A 7 -6.67 3.32 -5.84
C VAL A 7 -5.46 2.81 -5.07
N LEU A 8 -4.99 1.62 -5.44
CA LEU A 8 -3.85 0.91 -4.86
C LEU A 8 -2.92 0.40 -5.98
N HIS A 9 -1.63 0.30 -5.69
CA HIS A 9 -0.62 -0.20 -6.62
C HIS A 9 0.65 -0.58 -5.81
N PRO A 10 1.20 -1.79 -5.94
CA PRO A 10 2.35 -2.22 -5.14
C PRO A 10 3.68 -1.55 -5.55
N GLY A 11 3.73 -0.97 -6.76
CA GLY A 11 4.92 -0.32 -7.31
C GLY A 11 5.97 -1.31 -7.87
N PRO A 12 6.98 -0.81 -8.62
CA PRO A 12 7.10 0.56 -9.12
C PRO A 12 5.94 0.91 -10.07
N MET A 13 5.51 2.17 -10.07
CA MET A 13 4.33 2.61 -10.82
C MET A 13 4.76 3.42 -12.04
N ILE A 14 4.41 2.96 -13.24
CA ILE A 14 4.79 3.63 -14.49
C ILE A 14 3.64 4.52 -14.97
N ARG A 15 3.73 5.82 -14.67
CA ARG A 15 2.77 6.85 -15.10
C ARG A 15 2.70 6.95 -16.63
N GLY A 16 1.49 7.16 -17.14
CA GLY A 16 1.20 7.23 -18.58
C GLY A 16 1.19 5.89 -19.31
N ILE A 17 1.49 4.78 -18.63
CA ILE A 17 1.44 3.42 -19.18
C ILE A 17 0.48 2.55 -18.36
N GLU A 18 0.77 2.39 -17.07
CA GLU A 18 -0.01 1.55 -16.15
C GLU A 18 -1.14 2.33 -15.48
N ILE A 19 -0.94 3.63 -15.30
CA ILE A 19 -1.86 4.54 -14.61
C ILE A 19 -1.77 5.94 -15.21
N ASP A 20 -2.94 6.57 -15.36
CA ASP A 20 -3.02 7.99 -15.76
C ASP A 20 -2.63 8.90 -14.58
N ASP A 21 -2.01 10.04 -14.88
CA ASP A 21 -1.60 11.01 -13.86
C ASP A 21 -2.77 11.48 -12.99
N ALA A 22 -3.94 11.70 -13.59
CA ALA A 22 -5.14 12.12 -12.85
C ALA A 22 -5.63 11.05 -11.86
N VAL A 23 -5.35 9.77 -12.13
CA VAL A 23 -5.68 8.66 -11.22
C VAL A 23 -4.63 8.55 -10.12
N ALA A 24 -3.35 8.68 -10.47
CA ALA A 24 -2.24 8.64 -9.52
C ALA A 24 -2.27 9.80 -8.52
N ASP A 25 -2.76 10.97 -8.93
CA ASP A 25 -2.86 12.18 -8.11
C ASP A 25 -4.26 12.36 -7.47
N HIS A 26 -5.16 11.40 -7.68
CA HIS A 26 -6.51 11.48 -7.13
C HIS A 26 -6.49 11.45 -5.58
N PRO A 27 -7.33 12.23 -4.86
CA PRO A 27 -7.33 12.27 -3.39
C PRO A 27 -7.62 10.93 -2.67
N ARG A 28 -8.09 9.93 -3.40
CA ARG A 28 -8.34 8.55 -2.91
C ARG A 28 -7.30 7.55 -3.41
N CYS A 29 -6.18 8.03 -3.94
CA CYS A 29 -5.02 7.22 -4.27
C CYS A 29 -4.21 6.98 -3.01
N LEU A 30 -4.14 5.72 -2.56
CA LEU A 30 -3.50 5.32 -1.31
C LEU A 30 -2.24 4.50 -1.57
N VAL A 31 -1.62 4.63 -2.74
CA VAL A 31 -0.41 3.88 -3.14
C VAL A 31 0.73 4.08 -2.14
N LEU A 32 0.98 5.32 -1.71
CA LEU A 32 2.06 5.61 -0.75
C LEU A 32 1.75 5.07 0.65
N ASP A 33 0.49 5.16 1.09
CA ASP A 33 0.05 4.60 2.37
C ASP A 33 0.18 3.07 2.35
N GLN A 34 -0.20 2.41 1.25
CA GLN A 34 -0.05 0.97 1.06
C GLN A 34 1.41 0.54 1.20
N VAL A 35 2.33 1.21 0.51
CA VAL A 35 3.77 0.88 0.57
C VAL A 35 4.32 1.10 1.98
N THR A 36 3.94 2.22 2.61
CA THR A 36 4.33 2.55 4.00
C THR A 36 3.84 1.49 4.98
N ASN A 37 2.56 1.09 4.87
CA ASN A 37 1.95 0.05 5.70
C ASN A 37 2.64 -1.31 5.53
N GLY A 38 3.25 -1.58 4.37
CA GLY A 38 4.05 -2.79 4.15
C GLY A 38 5.22 -2.94 5.14
N VAL A 39 5.80 -1.84 5.65
CA VAL A 39 6.84 -1.89 6.69
C VAL A 39 6.26 -2.43 7.99
N ALA A 40 5.17 -1.85 8.47
CA ALA A 40 4.51 -2.25 9.71
C ALA A 40 4.05 -3.72 9.66
N VAL A 41 3.48 -4.16 8.53
CA VAL A 41 3.07 -5.55 8.33
C VAL A 41 4.27 -6.50 8.42
N ARG A 42 5.38 -6.21 7.74
CA ARG A 42 6.58 -7.05 7.81
C ARG A 42 7.18 -7.08 9.22
N MET A 43 7.21 -5.93 9.90
CA MET A 43 7.67 -5.87 11.30
C MET A 43 6.81 -6.74 12.21
N ALA A 44 5.48 -6.68 12.07
CA ALA A 44 4.56 -7.51 12.86
C ALA A 44 4.76 -9.00 12.58
N VAL A 45 4.90 -9.40 11.30
CA VAL A 45 5.17 -10.79 10.91
C VAL A 45 6.51 -11.28 11.48
N LEU A 46 7.57 -10.49 11.36
CA LEU A 46 8.89 -10.85 11.88
C LEU A 46 8.89 -10.91 13.41
N PHE A 47 8.22 -9.98 14.08
CA PHE A 47 8.04 -10.01 15.53
C PHE A 47 7.33 -11.31 15.95
N GLN A 48 6.20 -11.64 15.34
CA GLN A 48 5.44 -12.85 15.65
C GLN A 48 6.25 -14.15 15.45
N LEU A 49 7.10 -14.20 14.41
CA LEU A 49 7.84 -15.42 14.07
C LEU A 49 9.19 -15.54 14.77
N LEU A 50 9.84 -14.43 15.08
CA LEU A 50 11.25 -14.40 15.49
C LEU A 50 11.50 -13.71 16.84
N GLY A 51 10.59 -12.86 17.31
CA GLY A 51 10.83 -11.96 18.45
C GLY A 51 9.81 -12.02 19.59
N GLY A 52 8.61 -12.55 19.36
CA GLY A 52 7.57 -12.70 20.38
C GLY A 52 7.61 -14.09 21.02
N GLU A 53 7.77 -14.15 22.34
CA GLU A 53 7.40 -15.36 23.07
C GLU A 53 5.89 -15.57 22.89
N ARG A 54 5.49 -16.81 22.54
CA ARG A 54 4.08 -17.18 22.58
C ARG A 54 3.65 -17.14 24.04
N GLU A 55 2.71 -16.25 24.35
CA GLU A 55 1.87 -16.44 25.53
C GLU A 55 0.92 -17.64 25.29
#